data_AF-A0A5M6BRE2-F1
#
_entry.id   AF-A0A5M6BRE2-F1
#
_cell.length_a   1.000
_cell.length_b   1.000
_cell.length_c   1.000
_cell.angle_alpha   90.00
_cell.angle_beta   90.00
_cell.angle_gamma   90.00
#
_symmetry.space_group_name_H-M   'P 1'
#
loop_
_entity.id
_entity.type
_entity.pdbx_description
1 polymer ?
#
loop_
_entity_poly.entity_id
_entity_poly.type
_entity_poly.pdbx_seq_one_letter_code
_entity_poly.pdbx_strand_id
1 'polypeptide(L)'
;MIDINSLDLSDRDAVTRWTDTHSDEENWELAVVMLKRLNRDLRGTRELMVENRKRSDNRAQTLRSIELNARMQALGHPILPVAIDGKTYPDDMPKNHRRPGTIDQFRAIPDEYLNSWLRFYNQAFTEDTTHEQKVRTIWSSIGGASPEYHADYMLTVSNGNERKDTLASRNPALQRREHDKASIVTRKKRNWRVKTGMTAEKRRRAMT
;
A
#
# COMPACT_ATOMS: atom_id res chain seq x y z
N MET A 1 3.04 -31.34 39.50
CA MET A 1 3.52 -31.59 38.13
C MET A 1 2.87 -30.53 37.26
N ILE A 2 3.65 -29.69 36.57
CA ILE A 2 3.10 -28.64 35.69
C ILE A 2 2.66 -29.33 34.40
N ASP A 3 1.46 -29.04 33.90
CA ASP A 3 1.00 -29.58 32.61
C ASP A 3 1.71 -28.82 31.48
N ILE A 4 2.23 -29.54 30.49
CA ILE A 4 2.90 -28.95 29.31
C ILE A 4 1.99 -27.97 28.56
N ASN A 5 0.66 -28.17 28.63
CA ASN A 5 -0.34 -27.27 28.03
C ASN A 5 -0.53 -25.96 28.81
N SER A 6 -0.03 -25.88 30.04
CA SER A 6 -0.05 -24.68 30.89
C SER A 6 1.26 -23.89 30.87
N LEU A 7 2.31 -24.41 30.22
CA LEU A 7 3.61 -23.76 30.11
C LEU A 7 3.53 -22.58 29.14
N ASP A 8 3.91 -21.38 29.59
CA ASP A 8 4.07 -20.24 28.70
C ASP A 8 5.32 -20.40 27.84
N LEU A 9 5.11 -20.90 26.61
CA LEU A 9 6.20 -21.13 25.64
C LEU A 9 6.84 -19.82 25.12
N SER A 10 6.34 -18.64 25.51
CA SER A 10 6.99 -17.36 25.23
C SER A 10 7.97 -16.92 26.31
N ASP A 11 7.89 -17.51 27.51
CA ASP A 11 8.86 -17.32 28.59
C ASP A 11 10.02 -18.31 28.43
N ARG A 12 11.17 -17.78 27.99
CA ARG A 12 12.39 -18.56 27.77
C ARG A 12 12.88 -19.22 29.05
N ASP A 13 12.75 -18.56 30.19
CA ASP A 13 13.25 -19.06 31.48
C ASP A 13 12.33 -20.15 32.04
N ALA A 14 11.03 -20.09 31.74
CA ALA A 14 10.10 -21.18 32.03
C ALA A 14 10.39 -22.43 31.17
N VAL A 15 10.65 -22.24 29.88
CA VAL A 15 11.02 -23.34 28.97
C VAL A 15 12.34 -23.99 29.38
N THR A 16 13.37 -23.20 29.72
CA THR A 16 14.66 -23.74 30.17
C THR A 16 14.53 -24.52 31.48
N ARG A 17 13.77 -23.99 32.44
CA ARG A 17 13.50 -24.73 33.69
C ARG A 17 12.74 -26.03 33.45
N TRP A 18 11.81 -26.05 32.50
CA TRP A 18 11.13 -27.29 32.09
C TRP A 18 12.13 -28.30 31.54
N THR A 19 12.97 -27.90 30.58
CA THR A 19 13.92 -28.82 29.93
C THR A 19 14.93 -29.42 30.89
N ASP A 20 15.34 -28.65 31.90
CA ASP A 20 16.33 -29.10 32.89
C ASP A 20 15.74 -30.05 33.95
N THR A 21 14.41 -30.10 34.09
CA THR A 21 13.73 -30.83 35.17
C THR A 21 12.86 -32.00 34.70
N HIS A 22 12.63 -32.13 33.39
CA HIS A 22 11.77 -33.16 32.80
C HIS A 22 12.56 -34.17 31.96
N SER A 23 11.94 -35.33 31.72
CA SER A 23 12.53 -36.43 30.95
C SER A 23 12.69 -36.11 29.47
N ASP A 24 13.49 -36.92 28.75
CA ASP A 24 13.68 -36.79 27.30
C ASP A 24 12.36 -36.94 26.51
N GLU A 25 11.44 -37.78 27.00
CA GLU A 25 10.14 -38.00 26.37
C GLU A 25 9.22 -36.77 26.53
N GLU A 26 9.17 -36.18 27.73
CA GLU A 26 8.45 -34.92 27.99
C GLU A 26 9.07 -33.73 27.24
N ASN A 27 10.39 -33.72 27.09
CA ASN A 27 11.10 -32.73 26.28
C ASN A 27 10.83 -32.89 24.78
N TRP A 28 10.60 -34.11 24.31
CA TRP A 28 10.17 -34.36 22.93
C TRP A 28 8.74 -33.85 22.70
N GLU A 29 7.83 -34.07 23.65
CA GLU A 29 6.48 -33.50 23.59
C GLU A 29 6.51 -31.97 23.55
N LEU A 30 7.39 -31.34 24.34
CA LEU A 30 7.59 -29.89 24.32
C LEU A 30 8.01 -29.41 22.93
N ALA A 31 8.98 -30.08 22.32
CA ALA A 31 9.45 -29.76 20.97
C ALA A 31 8.32 -29.88 19.93
N VAL A 32 7.49 -30.91 20.02
CA VAL A 32 6.32 -31.09 19.13
C VAL A 32 5.31 -29.96 19.30
N VAL A 33 4.99 -29.56 20.53
CA VAL A 33 4.07 -28.43 20.81
C VAL A 33 4.64 -27.11 20.27
N MET A 34 5.92 -26.85 20.50
CA MET A 34 6.61 -25.67 19.97
C MET A 34 6.59 -25.63 18.43
N LEU A 35 6.88 -26.75 17.76
CA LEU A 35 6.82 -26.85 16.31
C LEU A 35 5.39 -26.62 15.77
N LYS A 36 4.36 -27.13 16.44
CA LYS A 36 2.96 -26.87 16.08
C LYS A 36 2.60 -25.39 16.21
N ARG A 37 3.05 -24.71 17.28
CA ARG A 37 2.86 -23.27 17.46
C ARG A 37 3.57 -22.47 16.35
N LEU A 38 4.83 -22.78 16.08
CA LEU A 38 5.60 -22.13 15.02
C LEU A 38 4.95 -22.31 13.65
N ASN A 39 4.43 -23.50 13.33
CA ASN A 39 3.71 -23.74 12.08
C ASN A 39 2.42 -22.90 11.98
N ARG A 40 1.68 -22.75 13.08
CA ARG A 40 0.51 -21.86 13.15
C ARG A 40 0.90 -20.40 12.89
N ASP A 41 1.96 -19.92 13.55
CA ASP A 41 2.42 -18.54 13.41
C ASP A 41 2.95 -18.26 11.99
N LEU A 42 3.65 -19.22 11.38
CA LEU A 42 4.09 -19.14 9.98
C LEU A 42 2.90 -19.09 9.00
N ARG A 43 1.85 -19.87 9.25
CA ARG A 43 0.62 -19.82 8.43
C ARG A 43 -0.06 -18.46 8.53
N GLY A 44 -0.24 -17.94 9.75
CA GLY A 44 -0.81 -16.59 9.94
C GLY A 44 0.03 -15.50 9.27
N THR A 45 1.36 -15.59 9.38
CA THR A 45 2.27 -14.67 8.70
C THR A 45 2.14 -14.75 7.17
N ARG A 46 2.03 -15.96 6.62
CA ARG A 46 1.84 -16.17 5.17
C ARG A 46 0.52 -15.59 4.69
N GLU A 47 -0.56 -15.78 5.44
CA GLU A 47 -1.88 -15.21 5.11
C GLU A 47 -1.83 -13.68 5.07
N LEU A 48 -1.21 -13.05 6.08
CA LEU A 48 -0.98 -11.61 6.10
C LEU A 48 -0.14 -11.12 4.93
N MET A 49 0.91 -11.87 4.54
CA MET A 49 1.71 -11.54 3.35
C MET A 49 0.90 -11.61 2.05
N VAL A 50 0.05 -12.63 1.90
CA VAL A 50 -0.83 -12.78 0.73
C VAL A 50 -1.83 -11.63 0.67
N GLU A 51 -2.45 -11.29 1.79
CA GLU A 51 -3.42 -10.20 1.88
C GLU A 51 -2.77 -8.83 1.58
N ASN A 52 -1.60 -8.57 2.16
CA ASN A 52 -0.85 -7.34 1.88
C ASN A 52 -0.43 -7.24 0.40
N ARG A 53 -0.04 -8.36 -0.22
CA ARG A 53 0.26 -8.39 -1.65
C ARG A 53 -0.97 -8.04 -2.48
N LYS A 54 -2.12 -8.63 -2.21
CA LYS A 54 -3.38 -8.31 -2.91
C LYS A 54 -3.73 -6.82 -2.79
N ARG A 55 -3.65 -6.25 -1.59
CA ARG A 55 -3.90 -4.81 -1.37
C ARG A 55 -2.92 -3.94 -2.15
N SER A 56 -1.64 -4.33 -2.18
CA SER A 56 -0.61 -3.63 -2.96
C SER A 56 -0.91 -3.68 -4.47
N ASP A 57 -1.28 -4.86 -4.97
CA ASP A 57 -1.60 -5.06 -6.39
C ASP A 57 -2.86 -4.27 -6.80
N ASN A 58 -3.91 -4.30 -5.98
CA ASN A 58 -5.12 -3.50 -6.18
C ASN A 58 -4.80 -2.01 -6.21
N ARG A 59 -4.03 -1.50 -5.23
CA ARG A 59 -3.61 -0.09 -5.19
C ARG A 59 -2.82 0.31 -6.44
N ALA A 60 -1.88 -0.53 -6.87
CA ALA A 60 -1.11 -0.28 -8.08
C ALA A 60 -1.99 -0.24 -9.34
N GLN A 61 -3.01 -1.09 -9.41
CA GLN A 61 -3.99 -1.07 -10.50
C GLN A 61 -4.84 0.20 -10.49
N THR A 62 -5.38 0.59 -9.34
CA THR A 62 -6.14 1.84 -9.17
C THR A 62 -5.32 3.05 -9.64
N LEU A 63 -4.05 3.16 -9.22
CA LEU A 63 -3.16 4.26 -9.63
C LEU A 63 -2.90 4.28 -11.14
N ARG A 64 -2.68 3.11 -11.76
CA ARG A 64 -2.52 3.00 -13.23
C ARG A 64 -3.79 3.45 -13.96
N SER A 65 -4.96 3.13 -13.46
CA SER A 65 -6.24 3.57 -14.03
C SER A 65 -6.43 5.09 -13.92
N ILE A 66 -6.09 5.68 -12.77
CA ILE A 66 -6.11 7.14 -12.57
C ILE A 66 -5.17 7.83 -13.58
N GLU A 67 -3.94 7.32 -13.74
CA GLU A 67 -2.98 7.86 -14.69
C GLU A 67 -3.48 7.74 -16.15
N LEU A 68 -4.05 6.60 -16.51
CA LEU A 68 -4.66 6.41 -17.82
C LEU A 68 -5.79 7.41 -18.06
N ASN A 69 -6.68 7.60 -17.09
CA ASN A 69 -7.77 8.57 -17.19
C ASN A 69 -7.26 9.99 -17.40
N ALA A 70 -6.25 10.42 -16.64
CA ALA A 70 -5.64 11.73 -16.82
C ALA A 70 -5.10 11.93 -18.25
N ARG A 71 -4.48 10.89 -18.83
CA ARG A 71 -4.01 10.91 -20.23
C ARG A 71 -5.18 10.93 -21.23
N MET A 72 -6.20 10.11 -21.02
CA MET A 72 -7.39 10.07 -21.88
C MET A 72 -8.08 11.42 -21.92
N GLN A 73 -8.19 12.08 -20.77
CA GLN A 73 -8.78 13.40 -20.70
C GLN A 73 -7.94 14.47 -21.40
N ALA A 74 -6.61 14.43 -21.27
CA ALA A 74 -5.72 15.34 -22.00
C ALA A 74 -5.87 15.21 -23.53
N LEU A 75 -6.30 14.05 -23.99
CA LEU A 75 -6.64 13.77 -25.39
C LEU A 75 -8.11 14.10 -25.75
N GLY A 76 -8.88 14.66 -24.83
CA GLY A 76 -10.29 15.03 -25.03
C GLY A 76 -11.27 13.86 -24.98
N HIS A 77 -10.85 12.69 -24.49
CA HIS A 77 -11.72 11.53 -24.36
C HIS A 77 -12.42 11.51 -22.99
N PRO A 78 -13.67 10.98 -22.93
CA PRO A 78 -14.31 10.65 -21.66
C PRO A 78 -13.44 9.71 -20.84
N ILE A 79 -13.41 9.91 -19.54
CA ILE A 79 -12.72 9.02 -18.61
C ILE A 79 -13.69 7.98 -18.05
N LEU A 80 -13.20 6.94 -17.38
CA LEU A 80 -14.05 5.92 -16.78
C LEU A 80 -13.88 5.89 -15.26
N PRO A 81 -14.92 5.53 -14.49
CA PRO A 81 -14.77 5.29 -13.06
C PRO A 81 -13.65 4.28 -12.77
N VAL A 82 -12.79 4.61 -11.82
CA VAL A 82 -11.66 3.77 -11.42
C VAL A 82 -12.14 2.64 -10.53
N ALA A 83 -11.60 1.44 -10.74
CA ALA A 83 -11.93 0.28 -9.93
C ALA A 83 -11.27 0.31 -8.55
N ILE A 84 -12.03 -0.08 -7.53
CA ILE A 84 -11.57 -0.35 -6.16
C ILE A 84 -11.99 -1.76 -5.80
N ASP A 85 -11.03 -2.58 -5.39
CA ASP A 85 -11.23 -3.98 -5.01
C ASP A 85 -12.07 -4.78 -6.03
N GLY A 86 -11.82 -4.52 -7.32
CA GLY A 86 -12.49 -5.19 -8.44
C GLY A 86 -13.89 -4.66 -8.81
N LYS A 87 -14.46 -3.76 -8.00
CA LYS A 87 -15.72 -3.06 -8.32
C LYS A 87 -15.44 -1.75 -9.03
N THR A 88 -16.33 -1.31 -9.92
CA THR A 88 -16.20 -0.04 -10.67
C THR A 88 -17.24 1.01 -10.28
N TYR A 89 -18.17 0.67 -9.38
CA TYR A 89 -19.22 1.57 -8.91
C TYR A 89 -19.70 1.14 -7.51
N PRO A 90 -20.34 2.03 -6.72
CA PRO A 90 -20.95 1.71 -5.43
C PRO A 90 -22.10 0.70 -5.56
N ASP A 91 -22.31 -0.14 -4.54
CA ASP A 91 -23.28 -1.24 -4.58
C ASP A 91 -24.73 -0.78 -4.76
N ASP A 92 -25.06 0.40 -4.23
CA ASP A 92 -26.37 1.06 -4.26
C ASP A 92 -26.59 1.94 -5.50
N MET A 93 -25.65 1.96 -6.45
CA MET A 93 -25.69 2.88 -7.59
C MET A 93 -26.75 2.48 -8.65
N PRO A 94 -27.70 3.36 -9.01
CA PRO A 94 -28.65 3.15 -10.09
C PRO A 94 -27.95 2.99 -11.45
N LYS A 95 -28.53 2.19 -12.37
CA LYS A 95 -27.89 1.83 -13.65
C LYS A 95 -27.44 3.03 -14.49
N ASN A 96 -28.23 4.11 -14.50
CA ASN A 96 -27.96 5.35 -15.22
C ASN A 96 -26.81 6.19 -14.63
N HIS A 97 -26.38 5.93 -13.38
CA HIS A 97 -25.31 6.67 -12.70
C HIS A 97 -24.04 5.84 -12.46
N ARG A 98 -23.96 4.61 -13.01
CA ARG A 98 -22.80 3.71 -12.82
C ARG A 98 -21.57 4.04 -13.68
N ARG A 99 -21.77 4.75 -14.79
CA ARG A 99 -20.70 5.03 -15.77
C ARG A 99 -20.65 6.50 -16.21
N PRO A 100 -20.56 7.46 -15.27
CA PRO A 100 -20.25 8.83 -15.63
C PRO A 100 -18.83 8.91 -16.20
N GLY A 101 -18.69 9.48 -17.39
CA GLY A 101 -17.40 9.66 -18.07
C GLY A 101 -17.04 11.12 -18.36
N THR A 102 -17.93 12.06 -18.04
CA THR A 102 -17.65 13.50 -18.08
C THR A 102 -18.01 14.14 -16.74
N ILE A 103 -17.41 15.30 -16.45
CA ILE A 103 -17.72 16.04 -15.22
C ILE A 103 -19.20 16.45 -15.16
N ASP A 104 -19.81 16.80 -16.29
CA ASP A 104 -21.24 17.15 -16.34
C ASP A 104 -22.14 15.95 -16.07
N GLN A 105 -21.72 14.75 -16.48
CA GLN A 105 -22.41 13.53 -16.10
C GLN A 105 -22.33 13.26 -14.60
N PHE A 106 -21.25 13.67 -13.92
CA PHE A 106 -21.19 13.65 -12.45
C PHE A 106 -22.08 14.73 -11.82
N ARG A 107 -22.14 15.94 -12.40
CA ARG A 107 -23.06 17.02 -11.94
C ARG A 107 -24.53 16.64 -12.05
N ALA A 108 -24.88 15.75 -12.99
CA ALA A 108 -26.23 15.25 -13.15
C ALA A 108 -26.61 14.17 -12.10
N ILE A 109 -25.67 13.71 -11.26
CA ILE A 109 -25.92 12.68 -10.24
C ILE A 109 -26.46 13.34 -8.96
N PRO A 110 -27.61 12.91 -8.44
CA PRO A 110 -28.12 13.40 -7.15
C PRO A 110 -27.13 13.25 -5.98
N ASP A 111 -27.20 14.16 -5.01
CA ASP A 111 -26.32 14.21 -3.83
C ASP A 111 -26.22 12.89 -3.06
N GLU A 112 -27.33 12.16 -2.93
CA GLU A 112 -27.38 10.86 -2.27
C GLU A 112 -26.42 9.84 -2.93
N TYR A 113 -26.36 9.82 -4.26
CA TYR A 113 -25.49 8.92 -5.00
C TYR A 113 -24.06 9.46 -5.11
N LEU A 114 -23.87 10.79 -5.11
CA LEU A 114 -22.53 11.38 -4.99
C LEU A 114 -21.88 11.01 -3.65
N ASN A 115 -22.65 11.00 -2.56
CA ASN A 115 -22.18 10.53 -1.27
C ASN A 115 -21.74 9.06 -1.33
N SER A 116 -22.46 8.20 -2.06
CA SER A 116 -22.06 6.80 -2.27
C SER A 116 -20.77 6.68 -3.08
N TRP A 117 -20.59 7.51 -4.11
CA TRP A 117 -19.31 7.61 -4.85
C TRP A 117 -18.15 8.08 -3.98
N LEU A 118 -18.35 9.07 -3.11
CA LEU A 118 -17.33 9.55 -2.18
C LEU A 118 -16.92 8.45 -1.19
N ARG A 119 -17.89 7.74 -0.61
CA ARG A 119 -17.61 6.58 0.27
C ARG A 119 -16.84 5.50 -0.47
N PHE A 120 -17.24 5.20 -1.71
CA PHE A 120 -16.58 4.21 -2.55
C PHE A 120 -15.11 4.56 -2.82
N TYR A 121 -14.81 5.84 -3.09
CA TYR A 121 -13.44 6.33 -3.25
C TYR A 121 -12.72 6.66 -1.94
N ASN A 122 -13.30 6.30 -0.79
CA ASN A 122 -12.78 6.60 0.55
C ASN A 122 -12.45 8.08 0.76
N GLN A 123 -13.33 8.96 0.29
CA GLN A 123 -13.24 10.41 0.42
C GLN A 123 -14.13 10.90 1.56
N ALA A 124 -13.60 11.80 2.38
CA ALA A 124 -14.35 12.41 3.45
C ALA A 124 -15.28 13.51 2.93
N PHE A 125 -16.47 13.61 3.51
CA PHE A 125 -17.42 14.70 3.29
C PHE A 125 -18.28 14.91 4.53
N THR A 126 -18.86 16.09 4.64
CA THR A 126 -19.83 16.48 5.67
C THR A 126 -21.17 16.81 5.01
N GLU A 127 -22.22 16.98 5.83
CA GLU A 127 -23.53 17.42 5.33
C GLU A 127 -23.45 18.80 4.66
N ASP A 128 -22.57 19.67 5.12
CA ASP A 128 -22.32 21.01 4.55
C ASP A 128 -21.52 20.98 3.23
N THR A 129 -21.02 19.81 2.82
CA THR A 129 -20.27 19.71 1.56
C THR A 129 -21.21 19.95 0.40
N THR A 130 -20.95 21.01 -0.37
CA THR A 130 -21.78 21.40 -1.50
C THR A 130 -21.74 20.35 -2.61
N HIS A 131 -22.80 20.28 -3.41
CA HIS A 131 -22.90 19.38 -4.58
C HIS A 131 -21.65 19.46 -5.48
N GLU A 132 -21.23 20.67 -5.86
CA GLU A 132 -20.07 20.87 -6.73
C GLU A 132 -18.76 20.45 -6.06
N GLN A 133 -18.60 20.62 -4.75
CA GLN A 133 -17.45 20.08 -4.03
C GLN A 133 -17.41 18.54 -4.09
N LYS A 134 -18.56 17.88 -3.91
CA LYS A 134 -18.66 16.41 -4.02
C LYS A 134 -18.24 15.94 -5.42
N VAL A 135 -18.79 16.56 -6.46
CA VAL A 135 -18.45 16.27 -7.86
C VAL A 135 -16.96 16.43 -8.11
N ARG A 136 -16.36 17.54 -7.65
CA ARG A 136 -14.92 17.81 -7.82
C ARG A 136 -14.03 16.79 -7.12
N THR A 137 -14.37 16.44 -5.88
CA THR A 137 -13.62 15.43 -5.13
C THR A 137 -13.66 14.07 -5.83
N ILE A 138 -14.83 13.66 -6.35
CA ILE A 138 -14.93 12.42 -7.12
C ILE A 138 -14.13 12.53 -8.43
N TRP A 139 -14.33 13.60 -9.20
CA TRP A 139 -13.66 13.81 -10.49
C TRP A 139 -12.13 13.76 -10.38
N SER A 140 -11.57 14.47 -9.39
CA SER A 140 -10.13 14.46 -9.13
C SER A 140 -9.62 13.08 -8.68
N SER A 141 -10.40 12.34 -7.88
CA SER A 141 -10.02 11.01 -7.38
C SER A 141 -9.88 9.96 -8.49
N ILE A 142 -10.55 10.17 -9.63
CA ILE A 142 -10.48 9.28 -10.80
C ILE A 142 -9.53 9.78 -11.90
N GLY A 143 -8.74 10.82 -11.63
CA GLY A 143 -7.76 11.37 -12.59
C GLY A 143 -8.31 12.46 -13.51
N GLY A 144 -9.49 12.99 -13.19
CA GLY A 144 -10.05 14.15 -13.89
C GLY A 144 -9.37 15.46 -13.47
N ALA A 145 -8.77 16.15 -14.42
CA ALA A 145 -8.37 17.55 -14.31
C ALA A 145 -9.56 18.47 -14.65
N SER A 146 -9.72 19.58 -13.94
CA SER A 146 -10.49 20.71 -14.46
C SER A 146 -9.49 21.81 -14.83
N PRO A 147 -9.54 22.39 -16.04
CA PRO A 147 -8.65 23.49 -16.44
C PRO A 147 -8.68 24.67 -15.45
N GLU A 148 -9.81 24.87 -14.78
CA GLU A 148 -10.05 25.96 -13.83
C GLU A 148 -9.44 25.70 -12.43
N TYR A 149 -9.07 24.46 -12.07
CA TYR A 149 -8.78 24.11 -10.66
C TYR A 149 -7.57 23.17 -10.45
N HIS A 150 -6.64 23.11 -11.42
CA HIS A 150 -5.39 22.34 -11.27
C HIS A 150 -4.51 22.78 -10.06
N ALA A 151 -4.75 23.99 -9.54
CA ALA A 151 -4.02 24.55 -8.40
C ALA A 151 -4.44 23.99 -7.02
N ASP A 152 -5.73 23.71 -6.80
CA ASP A 152 -6.25 23.34 -5.46
C ASP A 152 -5.96 21.88 -5.08
N TYR A 153 -5.97 20.96 -6.06
CA TYR A 153 -5.66 19.55 -5.81
C TYR A 153 -4.16 19.33 -5.51
N MET A 154 -3.26 20.08 -6.18
CA MET A 154 -1.83 20.06 -5.85
C MET A 154 -1.56 20.61 -4.44
N LEU A 155 -2.34 21.60 -3.97
CA LEU A 155 -2.17 22.17 -2.63
C LEU A 155 -2.59 21.20 -1.51
N THR A 156 -3.69 20.46 -1.71
CA THR A 156 -4.25 19.53 -0.72
C THR A 156 -3.49 18.20 -0.66
N VAL A 157 -3.04 17.68 -1.82
CA VAL A 157 -2.15 16.51 -1.88
C VAL A 157 -0.75 16.85 -1.35
N SER A 158 -0.24 18.05 -1.60
CA SER A 158 1.01 18.53 -0.98
C SER A 158 0.88 18.64 0.55
N ASN A 159 -0.22 19.21 1.08
CA ASN A 159 -0.45 19.31 2.53
C ASN A 159 -0.64 17.95 3.24
N GLY A 160 -1.21 16.95 2.54
CA GLY A 160 -1.32 15.58 3.04
C GLY A 160 0.01 14.80 3.06
N ASN A 161 0.91 15.12 2.13
CA ASN A 161 2.28 14.59 2.10
C ASN A 161 3.20 15.35 3.06
N GLU A 162 3.03 16.66 3.23
CA GLU A 162 3.79 17.46 4.21
C GLU A 162 3.56 16.99 5.65
N ARG A 163 2.36 16.50 5.99
CA ARG A 163 2.11 15.87 7.31
C ARG A 163 2.84 14.52 7.50
N LYS A 164 3.15 13.81 6.42
CA LYS A 164 3.96 12.57 6.48
C LYS A 164 5.45 12.87 6.46
N ASP A 165 5.87 13.88 5.69
CA ASP A 165 7.25 14.34 5.64
C ASP A 165 7.67 15.07 6.92
N THR A 166 6.76 15.79 7.59
CA THR A 166 7.02 16.35 8.93
C THR A 166 7.08 15.28 10.03
N LEU A 167 6.34 14.17 9.91
CA LEU A 167 6.46 13.03 10.84
C LEU A 167 7.75 12.23 10.62
N ALA A 168 8.19 12.07 9.37
CA ALA A 168 9.46 11.45 9.01
C ALA A 168 10.67 12.35 9.37
N SER A 169 10.51 13.67 9.26
CA SER A 169 11.53 14.67 9.62
C SER A 169 11.69 14.84 11.14
N ARG A 170 10.63 14.62 11.93
CA ARG A 170 10.68 14.72 13.41
C ARG A 170 11.09 13.44 14.13
N ASN A 171 11.30 12.32 13.44
CA ASN A 171 11.68 11.06 14.08
C ASN A 171 13.11 10.63 13.67
N PRO A 172 14.15 10.96 14.45
CA PRO A 172 15.55 10.68 14.10
C PRO A 172 15.87 9.17 13.97
N ALA A 173 14.99 8.29 14.43
CA ALA A 173 15.12 6.84 14.26
C ALA A 173 14.79 6.36 12.82
N LEU A 174 13.92 7.08 12.09
CA LEU A 174 13.56 6.75 10.71
C LEU A 174 14.63 7.24 9.71
N GLN A 175 15.20 8.42 9.94
CA GLN A 175 16.30 8.94 9.11
C GLN A 175 17.57 8.08 9.16
N ARG A 176 17.91 7.50 10.32
CA ARG A 176 19.06 6.57 10.44
C ARG A 176 18.88 5.31 9.60
N ARG A 177 17.65 4.76 9.54
CA ARG A 177 17.35 3.54 8.76
C ARG A 177 17.41 3.76 7.25
N GLU A 178 17.12 4.96 6.76
CA GLU A 178 17.22 5.27 5.32
C GLU A 178 18.66 5.55 4.88
N HIS A 179 19.45 6.21 5.72
CA HIS A 179 20.87 6.43 5.47
C HIS A 179 21.66 5.10 5.43
N ASP A 180 21.29 4.14 6.29
CA ASP A 180 21.89 2.81 6.30
C ASP A 180 21.53 2.00 5.03
N LYS A 181 20.31 2.14 4.50
CA LYS A 181 19.93 1.48 3.24
C LYS A 181 20.66 2.07 2.03
N ALA A 182 20.81 3.40 1.97
CA ALA A 182 21.54 4.06 0.90
C ALA A 182 23.04 3.72 0.88
N SER A 183 23.65 3.58 2.07
CA SER A 183 25.06 3.19 2.21
C SER A 183 25.33 1.73 1.80
N ILE A 184 24.39 0.81 2.07
CA ILE A 184 24.48 -0.60 1.66
C ILE A 184 24.38 -0.75 0.13
N VAL A 185 23.51 0.02 -0.53
CA VAL A 185 23.34 0.00 -1.99
C VAL A 185 24.58 0.55 -2.71
N THR A 186 25.20 1.61 -2.19
CA THR A 186 26.44 2.17 -2.75
C THR A 186 27.66 1.28 -2.51
N ARG A 187 27.74 0.59 -1.36
CA ARG A 187 28.83 -0.37 -1.07
C ARG A 187 28.73 -1.64 -1.93
N LYS A 188 27.52 -2.15 -2.21
CA LYS A 188 27.30 -3.26 -3.17
C LYS A 188 27.67 -2.87 -4.61
N LYS A 189 27.33 -1.65 -5.07
CA LYS A 189 27.70 -1.18 -6.42
C LYS A 189 29.21 -1.01 -6.61
N ARG A 190 29.95 -0.55 -5.59
CA ARG A 190 31.43 -0.47 -5.64
C ARG A 190 32.08 -1.85 -5.70
N ASN A 191 31.64 -2.80 -4.87
CA ASN A 191 32.20 -4.15 -4.86
C ASN A 191 31.95 -4.93 -6.16
N TRP A 192 30.84 -4.67 -6.86
CA TRP A 192 30.58 -5.28 -8.16
C TRP A 192 31.54 -4.75 -9.24
N ARG A 193 31.80 -3.43 -9.27
CA ARG A 193 32.74 -2.81 -10.22
C ARG A 193 34.19 -3.28 -10.05
N VAL A 194 34.63 -3.58 -8.83
CA VAL A 194 35.98 -4.08 -8.57
C VAL A 194 36.12 -5.56 -8.96
N LYS A 195 35.08 -6.37 -8.78
CA LYS A 195 35.11 -7.81 -9.15
C LYS A 195 35.05 -8.08 -10.65
N THR A 196 34.49 -7.19 -11.46
CA THR A 196 34.29 -7.46 -12.90
C THR A 196 35.42 -6.99 -13.81
N GLY A 197 36.52 -6.42 -13.29
CA GLY A 197 37.78 -6.21 -14.04
C GLY A 197 37.67 -5.57 -15.43
N MET A 198 36.61 -4.78 -15.70
CA MET A 198 36.36 -4.16 -16.99
C MET A 198 36.79 -2.70 -16.90
N THR A 199 38.09 -2.46 -17.08
CA THR A 199 38.57 -1.11 -17.34
C THR A 199 38.08 -0.66 -18.72
N ALA A 200 37.66 0.61 -18.81
CA ALA A 200 37.09 1.23 -20.00
C ALA A 200 37.98 1.09 -21.26
N GLU A 201 39.27 0.81 -21.06
CA GLU A 201 40.28 0.50 -22.09
C GLU A 201 39.90 -0.72 -22.96
N LYS A 202 39.31 -1.78 -22.38
CA LYS A 202 38.96 -3.01 -23.12
C LYS A 202 37.74 -2.86 -24.03
N ARG A 203 36.92 -1.83 -23.83
CA ARG A 203 35.75 -1.57 -24.69
C ARG A 203 36.10 -0.88 -26.01
N ARG A 204 37.21 -0.14 -26.08
CA ARG A 204 37.63 0.55 -27.33
C ARG A 204 38.29 -0.37 -28.36
N ARG A 205 38.93 -1.47 -27.94
CA ARG A 205 39.62 -2.39 -28.87
C ARG A 205 38.73 -3.45 -29.53
N ALA A 206 37.44 -3.52 -29.19
CA ALA A 206 36.49 -4.45 -29.82
C ALA A 206 35.67 -3.81 -30.96
N MET A 207 36.00 -2.57 -31.35
CA MET A 207 35.32 -1.81 -32.42
C MET A 207 36.29 -1.34 -33.52
N THR A 208 37.44 -2.00 -33.66
CA THR A 208 38.34 -1.89 -34.83
C THR A 208 38.68 -3.29 -35.29
#